data_AF-A0A350YIE7-F1
#
_entry.id   AF-A0A350YIE7-F1
#
_cell.length_a   1.000
_cell.length_b   1.000
_cell.length_c   1.000
_cell.angle_alpha   90.00
_cell.angle_beta   90.00
_cell.angle_gamma   90.00
#
_symmetry.space_group_name_H-M   'P 1'
#
loop_
_entity.id
_entity.type
_entity.pdbx_description
1 polymer ?
#
loop_
_entity_poly.entity_id
_entity_poly.type
_entity_poly.pdbx_seq_one_letter_code
_entity_poly.pdbx_strand_id
1 'polypeptide(L)'
;MPDVTARSGLWNGVLDQGLEFILLASLLGGSFMVFLNGGGWLALIGYGVAGVAAVFGAAWVGQRWLPAALRAVLWPVLGWSLARVLLTTLRLVIGVWAFSLSLSALSVVAATPVVGMLAVIPLTPANLGIAEWGWQGVLAFAGENSVQAALYPVGFRVLVLLAQTLLLGVNEVFVRFPRKLVN
;
A
#
# COMPACT_ATOMS: atom_id res chain seq x y z
N MET A 1 29.46 -13.79 15.78
CA MET A 1 28.07 -13.96 16.23
C MET A 1 27.12 -13.67 15.06
N PRO A 2 26.83 -14.66 14.20
CA PRO A 2 26.04 -14.46 12.97
C PRO A 2 24.52 -14.73 13.10
N ASP A 3 24.04 -15.33 14.19
CA ASP A 3 22.65 -15.84 14.25
C ASP A 3 21.61 -14.89 14.86
N VAL A 4 22.03 -13.79 15.49
CA VAL A 4 21.10 -12.84 16.13
C VAL A 4 20.42 -11.93 15.09
N THR A 5 21.06 -11.67 13.95
CA THR A 5 20.55 -10.78 12.89
C THR A 5 19.48 -11.43 12.01
N ALA A 6 19.55 -12.75 11.79
CA ALA A 6 18.59 -13.46 10.93
C ALA A 6 17.21 -13.59 11.59
N ARG A 7 17.16 -13.92 12.89
CA ARG A 7 15.88 -14.02 13.64
C ARG A 7 15.21 -12.65 13.82
N SER A 8 15.96 -11.56 13.96
CA SER A 8 15.38 -10.22 13.99
C SER A 8 14.72 -9.82 12.67
N GLY A 9 15.24 -10.29 11.53
CA GLY A 9 14.68 -9.99 10.21
C GLY A 9 13.27 -10.53 10.02
N LEU A 10 13.03 -11.79 10.42
CA LEU A 10 11.72 -12.44 10.26
C LEU A 10 10.63 -11.77 11.10
N TRP A 11 10.91 -11.48 12.38
CA TRP A 11 9.95 -10.79 13.26
C TRP A 11 9.66 -9.37 12.80
N ASN A 12 10.67 -8.64 12.29
CA ASN A 12 10.47 -7.31 11.73
C ASN A 12 9.57 -7.36 10.49
N GLY A 13 9.72 -8.36 9.62
CA GLY A 13 8.85 -8.55 8.45
C GLY A 13 7.40 -8.84 8.84
N VAL A 14 7.18 -9.74 9.81
CA VAL A 14 5.84 -10.06 10.32
C VAL A 14 5.18 -8.83 10.96
N LEU A 15 5.94 -8.04 11.73
CA LEU A 15 5.44 -6.81 12.34
C LEU A 15 5.09 -5.75 11.29
N ASP A 16 5.95 -5.55 10.28
CA ASP A 16 5.67 -4.61 9.19
C ASP A 16 4.40 -4.99 8.43
N GLN A 17 4.25 -6.26 8.04
CA GLN A 17 3.06 -6.74 7.33
C GLN A 17 1.80 -6.68 8.22
N GLY A 18 1.93 -6.99 9.51
CA GLY A 18 0.83 -6.90 10.47
C GLY A 18 0.35 -5.45 10.69
N LEU A 19 1.29 -4.50 10.81
CA LEU A 19 0.97 -3.09 10.96
C LEU A 19 0.38 -2.50 9.67
N GLU A 20 0.89 -2.90 8.52
CA GLU A 20 0.31 -2.53 7.22
C GLU A 20 -1.14 -3.04 7.09
N PHE A 21 -1.41 -4.29 7.48
CA PHE A 21 -2.78 -4.82 7.50
C PHE A 21 -3.70 -4.04 8.45
N ILE A 22 -3.24 -3.72 9.66
CA ILE A 22 -4.02 -2.94 10.65
C ILE A 22 -4.31 -1.54 10.10
N LEU A 23 -3.33 -0.89 9.45
CA LEU A 23 -3.53 0.42 8.84
C LEU A 23 -4.55 0.36 7.70
N LEU A 24 -4.43 -0.61 6.79
CA LEU A 24 -5.40 -0.80 5.70
C LEU A 24 -6.81 -1.07 6.26
N ALA A 25 -6.93 -1.91 7.30
CA ALA A 25 -8.20 -2.19 7.97
C ALA A 25 -8.81 -0.92 8.57
N SER A 26 -7.99 -0.04 9.15
CA SER A 26 -8.46 1.24 9.71
C SER A 26 -9.03 2.20 8.65
N LEU A 27 -8.58 2.07 7.40
CA LEU A 27 -9.05 2.88 6.27
C LEU A 27 -10.35 2.34 5.65
N LEU A 28 -10.76 1.10 5.95
CA LEU A 28 -11.96 0.49 5.39
C LEU A 28 -13.22 1.29 5.68
N GLY A 29 -13.32 1.93 6.85
CA GLY A 29 -14.50 2.75 7.20
C GLY A 29 -14.77 3.83 6.15
N GLY A 30 -13.72 4.50 5.66
CA GLY A 30 -13.85 5.49 4.60
C GLY A 30 -14.29 4.87 3.28
N SER A 31 -13.72 3.72 2.90
CA SER A 31 -14.10 2.98 1.70
C SER A 31 -15.55 2.51 1.72
N PHE A 32 -16.02 1.99 2.85
CA PHE A 32 -17.41 1.58 3.03
C PHE A 32 -18.37 2.77 2.89
N MET A 33 -18.01 3.94 3.43
CA MET A 33 -18.83 5.14 3.27
C MET A 33 -18.92 5.57 1.80
N VAL A 34 -17.82 5.49 1.04
CA VAL A 34 -17.83 5.80 -0.39
C VAL A 34 -18.71 4.82 -1.16
N PHE A 35 -18.48 3.51 -1.00
CA PHE A 35 -19.14 2.50 -1.84
C PHE A 35 -20.58 2.17 -1.44
N LEU A 36 -20.92 2.22 -0.14
CA LEU A 36 -22.26 1.82 0.32
C LEU A 36 -23.18 2.99 0.67
N ASN A 37 -22.62 4.15 1.02
CA ASN A 37 -23.40 5.31 1.48
C ASN A 37 -23.30 6.52 0.55
N GLY A 38 -22.66 6.37 -0.62
CA GLY A 38 -22.46 7.48 -1.57
C GLY A 38 -21.58 8.62 -1.00
N GLY A 39 -20.72 8.31 -0.03
CA GLY A 39 -19.84 9.28 0.60
C GLY A 39 -18.82 9.84 -0.41
N GLY A 40 -18.58 11.16 -0.34
CA GLY A 40 -17.54 11.81 -1.13
C GLY A 40 -16.15 11.76 -0.48
N TRP A 41 -15.24 12.58 -1.02
CA TRP A 41 -13.87 12.74 -0.49
C TRP A 41 -13.82 13.07 1.01
N LEU A 42 -14.75 13.90 1.50
CA LEU A 42 -14.80 14.27 2.91
C LEU A 42 -15.07 13.08 3.83
N ALA A 43 -15.95 12.17 3.42
CA ALA A 43 -16.21 10.95 4.19
C ALA A 43 -14.97 10.04 4.17
N LEU A 44 -14.38 9.82 3.00
CA LEU A 44 -13.18 9.00 2.87
C LEU A 44 -12.02 9.51 3.75
N ILE A 45 -11.75 10.82 3.68
CA ILE A 45 -10.69 11.46 4.47
C ILE A 45 -11.05 11.46 5.96
N GLY A 46 -12.28 11.83 6.32
CA GLY A 46 -12.71 11.91 7.71
C GLY A 46 -12.61 10.58 8.45
N TYR A 47 -13.18 9.51 7.86
CA TYR A 47 -13.09 8.17 8.43
C TYR A 47 -11.66 7.60 8.35
N GLY A 48 -10.90 7.91 7.29
CA GLY A 48 -9.51 7.48 7.17
C GLY A 48 -8.62 8.10 8.26
N VAL A 49 -8.73 9.41 8.49
CA VAL A 49 -8.01 10.13 9.55
C VAL A 49 -8.43 9.60 10.92
N ALA A 50 -9.72 9.39 11.16
CA ALA A 50 -10.21 8.81 12.41
C ALA A 50 -9.64 7.40 12.64
N GLY A 51 -9.63 6.55 11.61
CA GLY A 51 -9.06 5.20 11.68
C GLY A 51 -7.57 5.20 12.00
N VAL A 52 -6.78 6.00 11.27
CA VAL A 52 -5.34 6.15 11.51
C VAL A 52 -5.07 6.70 12.91
N ALA A 53 -5.82 7.72 13.36
CA ALA A 53 -5.70 8.25 14.71
C ALA A 53 -6.00 7.18 15.78
N ALA A 54 -6.99 6.31 15.55
CA ALA A 54 -7.29 5.21 16.45
C ALA A 54 -6.13 4.20 16.54
N VAL A 55 -5.51 3.84 15.41
CA VAL A 55 -4.35 2.94 15.37
C VAL A 55 -3.16 3.55 16.10
N PHE A 56 -2.84 4.82 15.84
CA PHE A 56 -1.73 5.51 16.52
C PHE A 56 -2.00 5.69 18.01
N GLY A 57 -3.24 6.00 18.40
CA GLY A 57 -3.65 6.08 19.80
C GLY A 57 -3.55 4.73 20.52
N ALA A 58 -4.00 3.65 19.88
CA ALA A 58 -3.87 2.29 20.40
C ALA A 58 -2.40 1.88 20.53
N ALA A 59 -1.55 2.18 19.54
CA ALA A 59 -0.11 1.97 19.63
C ALA A 59 0.52 2.77 20.78
N TRP A 60 0.11 4.03 20.97
CA TRP A 60 0.59 4.89 22.05
C TRP A 60 0.25 4.37 23.45
N VAL A 61 -0.94 3.80 23.63
CA VAL A 61 -1.36 3.19 24.91
C VAL A 61 -0.74 1.81 25.09
N GLY A 62 -0.77 0.99 24.04
CA GLY A 62 -0.32 -0.40 24.03
C GLY A 62 1.19 -0.55 24.20
N GLN A 63 1.99 0.42 23.73
CA GLN A 63 3.46 0.36 23.84
C GLN A 63 3.93 0.18 25.28
N ARG A 64 3.17 0.63 26.29
CA ARG A 64 3.51 0.49 27.72
C ARG A 64 3.68 -0.97 28.16
N TRP A 65 3.01 -1.90 27.47
CA TRP A 65 3.04 -3.33 27.74
C TRP A 65 4.04 -4.09 26.89
N LEU A 66 4.72 -3.40 25.95
CA LEU A 66 5.67 -4.02 25.04
C LEU A 66 7.10 -4.04 25.63
N PRO A 67 7.88 -5.11 25.36
CA PRO A 67 9.32 -5.14 25.61
C PRO A 67 10.05 -3.93 25.02
N ALA A 68 11.13 -3.49 25.66
CA ALA A 68 11.92 -2.32 25.24
C ALA A 68 12.37 -2.37 23.77
N ALA A 69 12.77 -3.56 23.30
CA ALA A 69 13.18 -3.75 21.91
C ALA A 69 12.04 -3.47 20.90
N LEU A 70 10.82 -3.92 21.19
CA LEU A 70 9.66 -3.69 20.30
C LEU A 70 9.21 -2.23 20.32
N ARG A 71 9.25 -1.58 21.49
CA ARG A 71 8.93 -0.15 21.61
C ARG A 71 9.81 0.73 20.72
N ALA A 72 11.11 0.40 20.63
CA ALA A 72 12.06 1.17 19.83
C ALA A 72 11.78 1.08 18.32
N VAL A 73 11.21 -0.03 17.86
CA VAL A 73 10.96 -0.31 16.44
C VAL A 73 9.53 0.05 16.01
N LEU A 74 8.57 0.08 16.95
CA LEU A 74 7.15 0.31 16.67
C LEU A 74 6.89 1.63 15.91
N TRP A 75 7.39 2.76 16.40
CA TRP A 75 7.13 4.07 15.78
C TRP A 75 7.73 4.23 14.38
N PRO A 76 9.00 3.86 14.14
CA PRO A 76 9.55 3.84 12.79
C PRO A 76 8.74 2.96 11.85
N VAL A 77 8.42 1.72 12.23
CA VAL A 77 7.69 0.80 11.35
C VAL A 77 6.29 1.34 11.05
N LEU A 78 5.54 1.80 12.05
CA LEU A 78 4.21 2.36 11.84
C LEU A 78 4.24 3.58 10.90
N GLY A 79 5.22 4.47 11.06
CA GLY A 79 5.43 5.60 10.17
C GLY A 79 5.77 5.18 8.73
N TRP A 80 6.65 4.18 8.57
CA TRP A 80 7.01 3.63 7.26
C TRP A 80 5.84 2.94 6.57
N SER A 81 5.05 2.16 7.31
CA SER A 81 3.86 1.50 6.77
C SER A 81 2.82 2.53 6.31
N LEU A 82 2.59 3.59 7.11
CA LEU A 82 1.69 4.68 6.71
C LEU A 82 2.19 5.39 5.44
N ALA A 83 3.47 5.75 5.38
CA ALA A 83 4.06 6.37 4.20
C ALA A 83 3.95 5.46 2.96
N ARG A 84 4.16 4.15 3.12
CA ARG A 84 4.00 3.15 2.05
C ARG A 84 2.56 3.11 1.53
N VAL A 85 1.57 3.08 2.41
CA VAL A 85 0.15 3.10 2.03
C VAL A 85 -0.16 4.39 1.25
N LEU A 86 0.23 5.55 1.77
CA LEU A 86 -0.02 6.84 1.11
C LEU A 86 0.66 6.94 -0.26
N LEU A 87 1.93 6.54 -0.37
CA LEU A 87 2.66 6.54 -1.64
C LEU A 87 2.07 5.54 -2.63
N THR A 88 1.59 4.38 -2.16
CA THR A 88 0.93 3.38 -3.01
C THR A 88 -0.39 3.93 -3.54
N THR A 89 -1.21 4.53 -2.69
CA THR A 89 -2.45 5.21 -3.09
C THR A 89 -2.18 6.32 -4.10
N LEU A 90 -1.19 7.19 -3.83
CA LEU A 90 -0.82 8.26 -4.76
C LEU A 90 -0.38 7.70 -6.11
N ARG A 91 0.45 6.65 -6.11
CA ARG A 91 0.92 5.99 -7.33
C ARG A 91 -0.26 5.43 -8.14
N LEU A 92 -1.22 4.79 -7.48
CA LEU A 92 -2.43 4.27 -8.12
C LEU A 92 -3.22 5.40 -8.80
N VAL A 93 -3.46 6.51 -8.10
CA VAL A 93 -4.15 7.69 -8.67
C VAL A 93 -3.42 8.24 -9.90
N ILE A 94 -2.08 8.36 -9.83
CA ILE A 94 -1.27 8.77 -10.99
C ILE A 94 -1.42 7.78 -12.15
N GLY A 95 -1.50 6.48 -11.85
CA GLY A 95 -1.71 5.43 -12.84
C GLY A 95 -3.01 5.64 -13.64
N VAL A 96 -4.10 6.03 -12.98
CA VAL A 96 -5.38 6.33 -13.65
C VAL A 96 -5.19 7.42 -14.71
N TRP A 97 -4.50 8.51 -14.35
CA TRP A 97 -4.23 9.61 -15.26
C TRP A 97 -3.26 9.24 -16.37
N ALA A 98 -2.21 8.48 -16.05
CA ALA A 98 -1.21 8.03 -17.03
C ALA A 98 -1.81 7.17 -18.13
N PHE A 99 -2.78 6.31 -17.80
CA PHE A 99 -3.49 5.48 -18.78
C PHE A 99 -4.68 6.18 -19.44
N SER A 100 -4.97 7.43 -19.07
CA SER A 100 -6.14 8.18 -19.55
C SER A 100 -7.45 7.41 -19.43
N LEU A 101 -7.59 6.62 -18.36
CA LEU A 101 -8.80 5.86 -18.08
C LEU A 101 -9.87 6.78 -17.49
N SER A 102 -11.13 6.58 -17.84
CA SER A 102 -12.25 7.36 -17.29
C SER A 102 -12.68 6.89 -15.91
N LEU A 103 -11.79 6.24 -15.15
CA LEU A 103 -12.06 5.77 -13.79
C LEU A 103 -12.05 6.95 -12.82
N SER A 104 -13.00 6.97 -11.88
CA SER A 104 -12.99 7.98 -10.82
C SER A 104 -11.80 7.75 -9.89
N ALA A 105 -11.00 8.81 -9.66
CA ALA A 105 -9.93 8.77 -8.68
C ALA A 105 -10.46 8.43 -7.27
N LEU A 106 -11.69 8.85 -6.94
CA LEU A 106 -12.32 8.52 -5.66
C LEU A 106 -12.54 7.02 -5.51
N SER A 107 -13.08 6.37 -6.56
CA SER A 107 -13.29 4.92 -6.59
C SER A 107 -11.98 4.16 -6.40
N VAL A 108 -10.89 4.61 -7.04
CA VAL A 108 -9.58 3.97 -6.95
C VAL A 108 -8.96 4.13 -5.55
N VAL A 109 -9.03 5.33 -4.96
CA VAL A 109 -8.54 5.55 -3.59
C VAL A 109 -9.36 4.73 -2.59
N ALA A 110 -10.70 4.73 -2.71
CA ALA A 110 -11.57 3.95 -1.85
C ALA A 110 -11.37 2.42 -2.03
N ALA A 111 -11.03 1.96 -3.23
CA ALA A 111 -10.74 0.55 -3.49
C ALA A 111 -9.39 0.10 -2.91
N THR A 112 -8.43 1.04 -2.75
CA THR A 112 -7.06 0.72 -2.33
C THR A 112 -6.97 -0.09 -1.04
N PRO A 113 -7.60 0.29 0.09
CA PRO A 113 -7.51 -0.52 1.32
C PRO A 113 -8.23 -1.87 1.20
N VAL A 114 -9.32 -1.95 0.43
CA VAL A 114 -10.05 -3.21 0.19
C VAL A 114 -9.16 -4.19 -0.57
N VAL A 115 -8.60 -3.77 -1.71
CA VAL A 115 -7.74 -4.62 -2.52
C VAL A 115 -6.40 -4.87 -1.84
N GLY A 116 -5.86 -3.89 -1.12
CA GLY A 116 -4.65 -4.02 -0.31
C GLY A 116 -4.76 -5.15 0.71
N MET A 117 -5.87 -5.25 1.43
CA MET A 117 -6.10 -6.34 2.38
C MET A 117 -6.19 -7.70 1.69
N LEU A 118 -6.82 -7.79 0.51
CA LEU A 118 -6.85 -9.03 -0.26
C LEU A 118 -5.44 -9.45 -0.71
N ALA A 119 -4.61 -8.49 -1.08
CA ALA A 119 -3.22 -8.72 -1.49
C ALA A 119 -2.28 -9.09 -0.33
N VAL A 120 -2.65 -8.82 0.93
CA VAL A 120 -1.85 -9.27 2.09
C VAL A 120 -1.91 -10.78 2.26
N ILE A 121 -2.94 -11.45 1.74
CA ILE A 121 -3.11 -12.91 1.84
C ILE A 121 -2.30 -13.58 0.71
N PRO A 122 -1.19 -14.27 1.01
CA PRO A 122 -0.28 -14.79 -0.01
C PRO A 122 -0.78 -16.12 -0.57
N LEU A 123 -1.93 -16.12 -1.24
CA LEU A 123 -2.48 -17.33 -1.86
C LEU A 123 -1.87 -17.60 -3.25
N THR A 124 -1.35 -16.56 -3.92
CA THR A 124 -0.76 -16.68 -5.26
C THR A 124 0.65 -16.06 -5.32
N PRO A 125 1.55 -16.60 -6.17
CA PRO A 125 2.88 -16.03 -6.36
C PRO A 125 2.78 -14.56 -6.81
N ALA A 126 3.50 -13.67 -6.12
CA ALA A 126 3.48 -12.22 -6.36
C ALA A 126 2.06 -11.59 -6.36
N ASN A 127 1.12 -12.23 -5.66
CA ASN A 127 -0.30 -11.87 -5.61
C ASN A 127 -0.95 -11.73 -6.99
N LEU A 128 -0.41 -12.41 -8.01
CA LEU A 128 -0.95 -12.43 -9.37
C LEU A 128 -2.32 -13.10 -9.35
N GLY A 129 -3.27 -12.51 -10.06
CA GLY A 129 -4.68 -12.90 -9.98
C GLY A 129 -5.39 -12.12 -8.88
N ILE A 130 -5.14 -12.38 -7.59
CA ILE A 130 -5.98 -11.85 -6.51
C ILE A 130 -6.08 -10.33 -6.53
N ALA A 131 -4.97 -9.63 -6.78
CA ALA A 131 -5.01 -8.18 -6.88
C ALA A 131 -5.79 -7.72 -8.14
N GLU A 132 -5.60 -8.37 -9.29
CA GLU A 132 -6.29 -8.06 -10.55
C GLU A 132 -7.80 -8.26 -10.44
N TRP A 133 -8.22 -9.43 -9.95
CA TRP A 133 -9.62 -9.76 -9.71
C TRP A 133 -10.22 -8.88 -8.61
N GLY A 134 -9.45 -8.55 -7.58
CA GLY A 134 -9.84 -7.62 -6.52
C GLY A 134 -10.10 -6.22 -7.08
N TRP A 135 -9.18 -5.68 -7.87
CA TRP A 135 -9.35 -4.38 -8.52
C TRP A 135 -10.54 -4.38 -9.47
N GLN A 136 -10.64 -5.38 -10.36
CA GLN A 136 -11.75 -5.50 -11.29
C GLN A 136 -13.09 -5.60 -10.55
N GLY A 137 -13.18 -6.45 -9.53
CA GLY A 137 -14.40 -6.67 -8.76
C GLY A 137 -14.84 -5.43 -7.97
N VAL A 138 -13.92 -4.78 -7.25
CA VAL A 138 -14.24 -3.60 -6.45
C VAL A 138 -14.60 -2.40 -7.32
N LEU A 139 -13.89 -2.18 -8.43
CA LEU A 139 -14.21 -1.08 -9.34
C LEU A 139 -15.51 -1.33 -10.12
N ALA A 140 -15.76 -2.57 -10.56
CA ALA A 140 -17.05 -2.92 -11.17
C ALA A 140 -18.22 -2.73 -10.19
N PHE A 141 -18.02 -3.09 -8.90
CA PHE A 141 -19.00 -2.82 -7.84
C PHE A 141 -19.24 -1.32 -7.64
N ALA A 142 -18.20 -0.49 -7.81
CA ALA A 142 -18.31 0.96 -7.77
C ALA A 142 -19.01 1.58 -9.01
N GLY A 143 -19.44 0.75 -9.97
CA GLY A 143 -20.11 1.19 -11.20
C GLY A 143 -19.17 1.63 -12.31
N GLU A 144 -17.86 1.38 -12.18
CA GLU A 144 -16.88 1.70 -13.22
C GLU A 144 -17.01 0.75 -14.42
N ASN A 145 -16.54 1.20 -15.59
CA ASN A 145 -16.55 0.37 -16.79
C ASN A 145 -15.69 -0.90 -16.59
N SER A 146 -16.29 -2.08 -16.79
CA SER A 146 -15.64 -3.38 -16.53
C SER A 146 -14.38 -3.63 -17.34
N VAL A 147 -14.32 -3.14 -18.59
CA VAL A 147 -13.14 -3.27 -19.46
C VAL A 147 -12.00 -2.42 -18.91
N GLN A 148 -12.28 -1.17 -18.54
CA GLN A 148 -11.26 -0.29 -17.95
C GLN A 148 -10.80 -0.79 -16.56
N ALA A 149 -11.73 -1.28 -15.74
CA ALA A 149 -11.44 -1.86 -14.44
C ALA A 149 -10.51 -3.09 -14.52
N ALA A 150 -10.62 -3.89 -15.59
CA ALA A 150 -9.72 -5.02 -15.85
C ALA A 150 -8.36 -4.58 -16.43
N LEU A 151 -8.35 -3.59 -17.32
CA LEU A 151 -7.10 -3.08 -17.92
C LEU A 151 -6.21 -2.36 -16.91
N TYR A 152 -6.82 -1.65 -15.96
CA TYR A 152 -6.12 -0.84 -14.97
C TYR A 152 -5.07 -1.61 -14.13
N PRO A 153 -5.40 -2.69 -13.40
CA PRO A 153 -4.43 -3.40 -12.57
C PRO A 153 -3.31 -4.05 -13.39
N VAL A 154 -3.62 -4.51 -14.61
CA VAL A 154 -2.62 -5.09 -15.53
C VAL A 154 -1.65 -4.01 -16.01
N GLY A 155 -2.18 -2.89 -16.53
CA GLY A 155 -1.36 -1.76 -16.97
C GLY A 155 -0.50 -1.22 -15.83
N PHE A 156 -1.08 -1.08 -14.63
CA PHE A 156 -0.34 -0.61 -13.46
C PHE A 156 0.83 -1.52 -13.08
N ARG A 157 0.66 -2.85 -13.13
CA ARG A 157 1.77 -3.78 -12.90
C ARG A 157 2.88 -3.61 -13.93
N VAL A 158 2.53 -3.49 -15.21
CA VAL A 158 3.52 -3.26 -16.28
C VAL A 158 4.29 -1.97 -16.02
N LEU A 159 3.60 -0.89 -15.65
CA LEU A 159 4.24 0.39 -15.30
C LEU A 159 5.18 0.26 -14.11
N VAL A 160 4.76 -0.43 -13.05
CA VAL A 160 5.61 -0.64 -11.86
C VAL A 160 6.83 -1.49 -12.19
N LEU A 161 6.67 -2.55 -12.97
CA LEU A 161 7.77 -3.40 -13.42
C LEU A 161 8.77 -2.59 -14.25
N LEU A 162 8.29 -1.81 -15.22
CA LEU A 162 9.13 -0.93 -16.03
C LEU A 162 9.89 0.09 -15.16
N ALA A 163 9.20 0.74 -14.21
CA ALA A 163 9.83 1.68 -13.29
C ALA A 163 10.92 1.02 -12.44
N GLN A 164 10.67 -0.19 -11.93
CA GLN A 164 11.65 -0.96 -11.16
C GLN A 164 12.86 -1.37 -12.02
N THR A 165 12.64 -1.83 -13.25
CA THR A 165 13.72 -2.18 -14.18
C THR A 165 14.58 -0.96 -14.51
N LEU A 166 13.98 0.20 -14.76
CA LEU A 166 14.70 1.44 -15.03
C LEU A 166 15.53 1.88 -13.82
N LEU A 167 14.95 1.88 -12.62
CA LEU A 167 15.67 2.25 -11.39
C LEU A 167 16.84 1.30 -11.11
N LEU A 168 16.65 -0.01 -11.32
CA LEU A 168 17.72 -0.99 -11.19
C LEU A 168 18.84 -0.75 -12.20
N GLY A 169 18.48 -0.48 -13.47
CA GLY A 169 19.45 -0.16 -14.52
C GLY A 169 20.26 1.11 -14.19
N VAL A 170 19.59 2.16 -13.73
CA VAL A 170 20.26 3.39 -13.28
C VAL A 170 21.19 3.11 -12.10
N ASN A 171 20.74 2.32 -11.11
CA ASN A 171 21.55 1.95 -9.95
C ASN A 171 22.80 1.16 -10.36
N GLU A 172 22.68 0.18 -11.27
CA GLU A 172 23.82 -0.57 -11.80
C GLU A 172 24.85 0.34 -12.49
N VAL A 173 24.40 1.36 -13.24
CA VAL A 173 25.30 2.34 -13.86
C VAL A 173 26.04 3.15 -12.81
N PHE A 174 25.36 3.65 -11.77
CA PHE A 174 26.00 4.40 -10.69
C PHE A 174 27.01 3.56 -9.90
N VAL A 175 26.68 2.29 -9.62
CA VAL A 175 27.57 1.37 -8.90
C VAL A 175 28.79 0.96 -9.72
N ARG A 176 28.63 0.76 -11.04
CA ARG A 176 29.75 0.37 -11.93
C ARG A 176 30.66 1.54 -12.34
N PHE A 177 30.14 2.75 -12.39
CA PHE A 177 30.89 3.94 -12.81
C PHE A 177 30.99 5.07 -11.77
N PRO A 178 31.36 4.79 -10.49
CA PRO A 178 31.32 5.79 -9.43
C PRO A 178 32.37 6.90 -9.58
N ARG A 179 33.40 6.72 -10.42
CA ARG A 179 34.62 7.55 -10.42
C ARG A 179 34.86 8.42 -11.66
N LYS A 180 34.01 8.37 -12.69
CA LYS A 180 34.20 9.19 -13.90
C LYS A 180 33.47 10.54 -13.88
N LEU A 181 32.71 10.85 -12.83
CA LEU A 181 31.89 12.07 -12.73
C LEU A 181 32.45 13.11 -11.73
N VAL A 182 33.63 12.86 -11.14
CA VAL A 182 34.23 13.74 -10.10
C VAL A 182 35.52 14.43 -10.58
N ASN A 183 35.87 14.30 -11.87
CA ASN A 183 37.00 15.01 -12.47
C ASN A 183 36.53 15.93 -13.59
#